data_AF-A0A4V3T793-F1
#
_entry.id   AF-A0A4V3T793-F1
#
_cell.length_a   1.000
_cell.length_b   1.000
_cell.length_c   1.000
_cell.angle_alpha   90.00
_cell.angle_beta   90.00
_cell.angle_gamma   90.00
#
_symmetry.space_group_name_H-M   'P 1'
#
loop_
_entity.id
_entity.type
_entity.pdbx_description
1 polymer ?
#
loop_
_entity_poly.entity_id
_entity_poly.type
_entity_poly.pdbx_seq_one_letter_code
_entity_poly.pdbx_strand_id
1 'polypeptide(L)'
;MPDAGARRLPPPIKPRVLKRRRNPIFGFDYYTSDGRYQVTPRYADTPNGGRTARVDRYQVTDLRVADPARSTRDHHSLDDVRESYCSRYVPWLVCDMDMGVLRVASSRKEAVGWASIYAGSPVTTRHPFVPGSNCYEYDFDGTGLFIMAADVAHRHGLDPVQQPLFPYPNDPYEEVDRPVTLTMENA
;
A
#
# COMPACT_ATOMS: atom_id res chain seq x y z
N MET A 1 -36.07 10.56 -7.53
CA MET A 1 -34.77 9.88 -7.71
C MET A 1 -33.73 10.75 -7.02
N PRO A 2 -33.29 10.42 -5.79
CA PRO A 2 -32.19 11.19 -5.20
C PRO A 2 -30.94 10.96 -6.04
N ASP A 3 -30.24 12.06 -6.28
CA ASP A 3 -28.98 12.19 -7.01
C ASP A 3 -28.02 11.08 -6.56
N ALA A 4 -27.76 10.09 -7.43
CA ALA A 4 -26.74 9.08 -7.21
C ALA A 4 -25.37 9.75 -7.43
N GLY A 5 -24.98 10.60 -6.46
CA GLY A 5 -23.74 11.35 -6.52
C GLY A 5 -22.60 10.42 -6.86
N ALA A 6 -21.81 10.79 -7.88
CA ALA A 6 -20.69 10.00 -8.37
C ALA A 6 -19.90 9.43 -7.17
N ARG A 7 -19.97 8.11 -7.00
CA ARG A 7 -19.38 7.43 -5.85
C ARG A 7 -17.89 7.74 -5.86
N ARG A 8 -17.43 8.43 -4.83
CA ARG A 8 -16.03 8.85 -4.75
C ARG A 8 -15.16 7.62 -4.64
N LEU A 9 -14.16 7.54 -5.51
CA LEU A 9 -13.11 6.54 -5.36
C LEU A 9 -12.50 6.69 -3.95
N PRO A 10 -12.20 5.57 -3.29
CA PRO A 10 -11.59 5.60 -1.98
C PRO A 10 -10.24 6.33 -2.06
N PRO A 11 -9.78 6.92 -0.95
CA PRO A 11 -8.47 7.55 -0.92
C PRO A 11 -7.38 6.53 -1.31
N PRO A 12 -6.29 6.99 -1.96
CA PRO A 12 -5.18 6.12 -2.34
C PRO A 12 -4.71 5.28 -1.14
N ILE A 13 -4.49 4.00 -1.38
CA ILE A 13 -3.95 3.10 -0.36
C ILE A 13 -2.51 3.56 -0.09
N LYS A 14 -2.24 4.05 1.12
CA LYS A 14 -0.87 4.25 1.60
C LYS A 14 -0.48 2.97 2.34
N PRO A 15 0.22 1.98 1.75
CA PRO A 15 0.39 0.71 2.46
C PRO A 15 1.67 0.61 3.23
N ARG A 16 2.50 1.64 3.16
CA ARG A 16 3.86 1.61 3.66
C ARG A 16 3.84 2.05 5.11
N VAL A 17 4.53 1.31 5.96
CA VAL A 17 4.86 1.78 7.31
C VAL A 17 6.32 2.19 7.35
N LEU A 18 6.63 3.19 8.17
CA LEU A 18 8.01 3.63 8.35
C LEU A 18 8.73 2.66 9.32
N LYS A 19 9.78 2.01 8.84
CA LYS A 19 10.64 1.11 9.60
C LYS A 19 11.97 1.80 9.90
N ARG A 20 12.54 1.51 11.06
CA ARG A 20 13.88 1.98 11.45
C ARG A 20 14.90 0.87 11.22
N ARG A 21 16.09 1.19 10.72
CA ARG A 21 17.25 0.29 10.72
C ARG A 21 18.49 1.01 11.24
N ARG A 22 19.48 0.23 11.65
CA ARG A 22 20.77 0.76 12.12
C ARG A 22 21.57 1.26 10.91
N ASN A 23 22.11 2.47 11.03
CA ASN A 23 22.97 3.07 10.02
C ASN A 23 24.33 3.41 10.66
N PRO A 24 25.47 2.90 10.15
CA PRO A 24 26.78 3.14 10.76
C PRO A 24 27.21 4.61 10.79
N ILE A 25 26.70 5.43 9.86
CA ILE A 25 27.11 6.83 9.66
C ILE A 25 26.27 7.79 10.50
N PHE A 26 24.99 7.47 10.68
CA PHE A 26 24.00 8.34 11.33
C PHE A 26 23.40 7.73 12.62
N GLY A 27 23.85 6.55 13.02
CA GLY A 27 23.23 5.75 14.08
C GLY A 27 22.01 4.97 13.58
N PHE A 28 21.02 5.68 13.03
CA PHE A 28 19.81 5.10 12.44
C PHE A 28 19.36 5.85 11.19
N ASP A 29 18.73 5.14 10.28
CA ASP A 29 17.90 5.70 9.21
C ASP A 29 16.54 4.98 9.18
N TYR A 30 15.63 5.49 8.37
CA TYR A 30 14.31 4.92 8.21
C TYR A 30 14.04 4.61 6.74
N TYR A 31 13.10 3.71 6.51
CA TYR A 31 12.68 3.30 5.18
C TYR A 31 11.22 2.86 5.21
N THR A 32 10.53 2.96 4.09
CA THR A 32 9.16 2.45 3.98
C THR A 32 9.16 0.93 3.81
N SER A 33 8.13 0.24 4.31
CA SER A 33 8.10 -1.23 4.33
C SER A 33 8.14 -1.90 2.95
N ASP A 34 7.77 -1.17 1.90
CA ASP A 34 7.89 -1.56 0.49
C ASP A 34 9.27 -1.27 -0.13
N GLY A 35 10.18 -0.67 0.64
CA GLY A 35 11.52 -0.28 0.23
C GLY A 35 11.58 0.92 -0.73
N ARG A 36 10.47 1.62 -0.98
CA ARG A 36 10.44 2.72 -1.95
C ARG A 36 11.16 3.97 -1.45
N TYR A 37 10.90 4.40 -0.22
CA TYR A 37 11.48 5.62 0.31
C TYR A 37 12.54 5.31 1.34
N GLN A 38 13.68 5.97 1.20
CA GLN A 38 14.68 6.09 2.25
C GLN A 38 14.50 7.44 2.94
N VAL A 39 14.62 7.44 4.27
CA VAL A 39 14.46 8.63 5.10
C VAL A 39 15.68 8.75 5.99
N THR A 40 16.49 9.78 5.73
CA THR A 40 17.76 10.00 6.40
C THR A 40 17.63 11.19 7.35
N PRO A 41 17.93 11.03 8.66
CA PRO A 41 17.95 12.16 9.57
C PRO A 41 19.11 13.10 9.23
N ARG A 42 18.84 14.40 9.20
CA ARG A 42 19.85 15.47 9.10
C ARG A 42 19.93 16.17 10.43
N TYR A 43 21.13 16.18 11.00
CA TYR A 43 21.42 16.78 12.30
C TYR A 43 21.86 18.22 12.09
N ALA A 44 21.48 19.11 13.00
CA ALA A 44 21.97 20.49 12.96
C ALA A 44 23.48 20.52 13.22
N ASP A 45 24.18 21.35 12.43
CA ASP A 45 25.58 21.66 12.67
C ASP A 45 25.71 22.39 14.02
N THR A 46 26.72 22.02 14.81
CA THR A 46 27.06 22.87 15.97
C THR A 46 27.93 24.04 15.52
N PRO A 47 27.88 25.19 16.22
CA PRO A 47 28.76 26.33 15.97
C PRO A 47 30.27 25.99 15.99
N ASN A 48 30.65 24.89 16.63
CA ASN A 48 32.04 24.46 16.81
C ASN A 48 32.41 23.20 16.00
N GLY A 49 31.62 22.82 14.99
CA GLY A 49 31.97 21.71 14.07
C GLY A 49 31.71 20.28 14.60
N GLY A 50 31.10 20.12 15.77
CA GLY A 50 30.48 18.86 16.23
C GLY A 50 29.08 18.63 15.65
N ARG A 51 28.56 17.40 15.71
CA ARG A 51 27.15 17.09 15.40
C ARG A 51 26.30 17.22 16.65
N THR A 52 25.20 17.98 16.59
CA THR A 52 24.18 17.92 17.65
C THR A 52 23.50 16.54 17.66
N ALA A 53 23.03 16.08 18.82
CA ALA A 53 22.18 14.88 18.89
C ALA A 53 20.76 15.12 18.34
N ARG A 54 20.41 16.38 18.02
CA ARG A 54 19.07 16.78 17.60
C ARG A 54 18.96 16.72 16.08
N VAL A 55 17.98 15.95 15.61
CA VAL A 55 17.59 15.96 14.20
C VAL A 55 16.87 17.28 13.92
N ASP A 56 17.32 17.97 12.87
CA ASP A 56 16.75 19.22 12.38
C ASP A 56 15.68 18.96 11.32
N ARG A 57 15.95 18.01 10.41
CA ARG A 57 15.05 17.61 9.33
C ARG A 57 15.26 16.17 8.90
N TYR A 58 14.28 15.64 8.19
CA TYR A 58 14.31 14.30 7.59
C TYR A 58 14.30 14.41 6.09
N GLN A 59 15.36 13.90 5.45
CA GLN A 59 15.48 13.88 4.02
C GLN A 59 14.87 12.58 3.47
N VAL A 60 13.78 12.70 2.71
CA VAL A 60 13.09 11.59 2.05
C VAL A 60 13.56 11.48 0.61
N THR A 61 13.95 10.29 0.19
CA THR A 61 14.43 9.98 -1.16
C THR A 61 13.60 8.84 -1.75
N ASP A 62 13.03 9.02 -2.94
CA ASP A 62 12.36 7.95 -3.68
C ASP A 62 13.41 7.14 -4.45
N LEU A 63 13.55 5.87 -4.07
CA LEU A 63 14.53 4.93 -4.62
C LEU A 63 14.05 4.25 -5.91
N ARG A 64 12.80 4.45 -6.32
CA ARG A 64 12.22 3.79 -7.51
C ARG A 64 12.13 4.70 -8.74
N VAL A 65 12.52 5.96 -8.63
CA VAL A 65 12.62 6.86 -9.79
C VAL A 65 14.00 6.75 -10.45
N ALA A 66 14.09 7.13 -11.72
CA ALA A 66 15.33 7.06 -12.49
C ALA A 66 16.47 7.90 -11.90
N ASP A 67 16.16 9.02 -11.23
CA ASP A 67 17.13 9.87 -10.54
C ASP A 67 16.68 10.11 -9.08
N PRO A 68 17.14 9.27 -8.13
CA PRO A 68 16.81 9.43 -6.72
C PRO A 68 17.29 10.75 -6.11
N ALA A 69 18.40 11.32 -6.60
CA ALA A 69 18.91 12.56 -6.03
C ALA A 69 17.92 13.71 -6.25
N ARG A 70 17.28 13.76 -7.41
CA ARG A 70 16.24 14.76 -7.75
C ARG A 70 14.91 14.54 -7.06
N SER A 71 14.63 13.35 -6.53
CA SER A 71 13.39 13.06 -5.79
C SER A 71 13.46 13.42 -4.31
N THR A 72 14.63 13.90 -3.86
CA THR A 72 14.87 14.27 -2.47
C THR A 72 13.95 15.40 -2.02
N ARG A 73 13.28 15.21 -0.87
CA ARG A 73 12.49 16.24 -0.19
C ARG A 73 12.78 16.27 1.30
N ASP A 74 12.78 17.47 1.88
CA ASP A 74 12.96 17.66 3.32
C ASP A 74 11.60 17.73 4.04
N HIS A 75 11.57 17.16 5.24
CA HIS A 75 10.42 17.14 6.14
C HIS A 75 10.87 17.55 7.55
N HIS A 76 10.02 18.27 8.29
CA HIS A 76 10.39 18.79 9.61
C HIS A 76 10.27 17.73 10.70
N SER A 77 9.39 16.74 10.52
CA SER A 77 9.18 15.68 11.49
C SER A 77 9.00 14.30 10.84
N LEU A 78 9.19 13.23 11.62
CA LEU A 78 8.79 11.89 11.17
C LEU A 78 7.29 11.74 11.02
N ASP A 79 6.49 12.57 11.68
CA ASP A 79 5.04 12.53 11.57
C ASP A 79 4.59 13.11 10.23
N ASP A 80 5.24 14.17 9.74
CA ASP A 80 5.02 14.71 8.39
C ASP A 80 5.36 13.66 7.32
N VAL A 81 6.46 12.93 7.53
CA VAL A 81 6.87 11.82 6.65
C VAL A 81 5.83 10.70 6.70
N ARG A 82 5.32 10.36 7.88
CA ARG A 82 4.29 9.33 8.02
C ARG A 82 2.99 9.76 7.38
N GLU A 83 2.56 11.01 7.55
CA GLU A 83 1.34 11.53 6.95
C GLU A 83 1.45 11.58 5.43
N SER A 84 2.59 12.02 4.91
CA SER A 84 2.82 12.18 3.47
C SER A 84 2.96 10.83 2.76
N TYR A 85 3.70 9.89 3.36
CA TYR A 85 4.10 8.67 2.66
C TYR A 85 3.58 7.40 3.28
N CYS A 86 3.17 7.36 4.54
CA CYS A 86 2.89 6.12 5.23
C CYS A 86 1.42 5.99 5.64
N SER A 87 1.03 4.78 6.00
CA SER A 87 -0.08 4.52 6.89
C SER A 87 0.41 4.21 8.29
N ARG A 88 -0.51 4.26 9.26
CA ARG A 88 -0.26 3.80 10.62
C ARG A 88 -0.04 2.28 10.70
N TYR A 89 -0.64 1.51 9.79
CA TYR A 89 -0.52 0.06 9.68
C TYR A 89 -0.54 -0.38 8.21
N VAL A 90 0.13 -1.47 7.85
CA VAL A 90 0.08 -2.04 6.50
C VAL A 90 -1.29 -2.70 6.30
N PRO A 91 -2.16 -2.20 5.39
CA PRO A 91 -3.43 -2.82 5.12
C PRO A 91 -3.26 -4.11 4.32
N TRP A 92 -4.27 -4.98 4.42
CA TRP A 92 -4.41 -6.20 3.62
C TRP A 92 -5.44 -5.97 2.52
N LEU A 93 -5.13 -6.47 1.33
CA LEU A 93 -5.98 -6.38 0.15
C LEU A 93 -6.58 -7.76 -0.10
N VAL A 94 -7.87 -7.78 -0.43
CA VAL A 94 -8.52 -8.91 -1.10
C VAL A 94 -8.70 -8.48 -2.54
N CYS A 95 -8.14 -9.26 -3.46
CA CYS A 95 -8.10 -8.97 -4.87
C CYS A 95 -8.64 -10.14 -5.66
N ASP A 96 -9.24 -9.82 -6.80
CA ASP A 96 -9.60 -10.74 -7.85
C ASP A 96 -8.88 -10.31 -9.14
N MET A 97 -8.49 -11.26 -9.99
CA MET A 97 -7.68 -10.95 -11.18
C MET A 97 -8.41 -10.07 -12.18
N ASP A 98 -9.73 -10.24 -12.29
CA ASP A 98 -10.57 -9.54 -13.26
C ASP A 98 -11.15 -8.25 -12.66
N MET A 99 -11.39 -8.23 -11.35
CA MET A 99 -12.05 -7.12 -10.64
C MET A 99 -11.10 -6.18 -9.92
N GLY A 100 -9.83 -6.55 -9.75
CA GLY A 100 -8.84 -5.78 -9.00
C GLY A 100 -9.07 -5.86 -7.50
N VAL A 101 -8.86 -4.74 -6.77
CA VAL A 101 -9.01 -4.71 -5.30
C VAL A 101 -10.49 -4.70 -4.92
N LEU A 102 -10.96 -5.79 -4.33
CA LEU A 102 -12.34 -5.94 -3.84
C LEU A 102 -12.51 -5.33 -2.45
N ARG A 103 -11.51 -5.50 -1.58
CA ARG A 103 -11.58 -5.02 -0.19
C ARG A 103 -10.22 -4.64 0.36
N VAL A 104 -10.23 -3.61 1.22
CA VAL A 104 -9.14 -3.29 2.14
C VAL A 104 -9.52 -3.69 3.56
N ALA A 105 -8.64 -4.43 4.22
CA ALA A 105 -8.82 -4.92 5.57
C ALA A 105 -7.64 -4.48 6.45
N SER A 106 -7.89 -4.37 7.76
CA SER A 106 -6.86 -3.99 8.74
C SER A 106 -5.88 -5.14 9.02
N SER A 107 -6.27 -6.38 8.74
CA SER A 107 -5.46 -7.57 8.99
C SER A 107 -5.77 -8.70 8.00
N ARG A 108 -4.85 -9.67 7.84
CA ARG A 108 -5.08 -10.88 7.04
C ARG A 108 -6.30 -11.65 7.51
N LYS A 109 -6.50 -11.75 8.83
CA LYS A 109 -7.61 -12.51 9.41
C LYS A 109 -8.95 -11.90 9.00
N GLU A 110 -9.05 -10.57 9.07
CA GLU A 110 -10.25 -9.86 8.61
C GLU A 110 -10.45 -10.02 7.10
N ALA A 111 -9.38 -9.92 6.30
CA ALA A 111 -9.42 -10.13 4.85
C ALA A 111 -9.97 -11.53 4.49
N VAL A 112 -9.44 -12.59 5.11
CA VAL A 112 -9.88 -13.97 4.90
C VAL A 112 -11.31 -14.17 5.40
N GLY A 113 -11.66 -13.64 6.57
CA GLY A 113 -13.00 -13.75 7.12
C GLY A 113 -14.05 -13.11 6.22
N TRP A 114 -13.75 -11.95 5.65
CA TRP A 114 -14.61 -11.33 4.63
C TRP A 114 -14.67 -12.17 3.35
N ALA A 115 -13.53 -12.64 2.85
CA ALA A 115 -13.47 -13.43 1.62
C ALA A 115 -14.28 -14.73 1.73
N SER A 116 -14.29 -15.40 2.88
CA SER A 116 -15.15 -16.57 3.12
C SER A 116 -16.65 -16.24 3.06
N ILE A 117 -17.06 -15.06 3.55
CA ILE A 117 -18.45 -14.61 3.47
C ILE A 117 -18.81 -14.28 2.02
N TYR A 118 -17.91 -13.59 1.32
CA TYR A 118 -18.06 -13.23 -0.08
C TYR A 118 -18.20 -14.47 -0.98
N ALA A 119 -17.35 -15.47 -0.80
CA ALA A 119 -17.39 -16.72 -1.56
C ALA A 119 -18.50 -17.68 -1.10
N GLY A 120 -19.16 -17.41 0.03
CA GLY A 120 -20.13 -18.31 0.64
C GLY A 120 -19.54 -19.65 1.13
N SER A 121 -18.22 -19.74 1.25
CA SER A 121 -17.49 -20.99 1.53
C SER A 121 -16.24 -20.74 2.39
N PRO A 122 -15.85 -21.66 3.29
CA PRO A 122 -14.57 -21.56 3.99
C PRO A 122 -13.38 -21.68 3.04
N VAL A 123 -12.19 -21.36 3.53
CA VAL A 123 -10.94 -21.60 2.77
C VAL A 123 -10.75 -23.10 2.56
N THR A 124 -10.68 -23.53 1.31
CA THR A 124 -10.36 -24.92 0.94
C THR A 124 -8.86 -25.11 0.82
N THR A 125 -8.18 -24.22 0.07
CA THR A 125 -6.73 -24.25 -0.08
C THR A 125 -6.12 -22.86 0.03
N ARG A 126 -4.83 -22.83 0.36
CA ARG A 126 -4.04 -21.60 0.38
C ARG A 126 -2.63 -21.89 -0.16
N HIS A 127 -2.25 -21.17 -1.20
CA HIS A 127 -0.95 -21.27 -1.83
C HIS A 127 -0.19 -19.94 -1.69
N PRO A 128 1.07 -19.94 -1.20
CA PRO A 128 1.88 -18.73 -1.23
C PRO A 128 2.21 -18.42 -2.69
N PHE A 129 1.81 -17.24 -3.17
CA PHE A 129 2.11 -16.83 -4.54
C PHE A 129 3.62 -16.60 -4.73
N VAL A 130 4.26 -16.00 -3.72
CA VAL A 130 5.72 -15.93 -3.60
C VAL A 130 6.12 -16.55 -2.26
N PRO A 131 6.98 -17.59 -2.26
CA PRO A 131 7.47 -18.21 -1.02
C PRO A 131 8.07 -17.17 -0.06
N GLY A 132 7.65 -17.22 1.21
CA GLY A 132 8.12 -16.27 2.23
C GLY A 132 7.53 -14.85 2.13
N SER A 133 6.58 -14.61 1.22
CA SER A 133 5.88 -13.33 1.12
C SER A 133 4.57 -13.30 1.92
N ASN A 134 4.03 -12.10 2.10
CA ASN A 134 2.67 -11.88 2.59
C ASN A 134 1.67 -11.77 1.43
N CYS A 135 1.82 -12.60 0.38
CA CYS A 135 0.89 -12.72 -0.74
C CYS A 135 0.50 -14.18 -0.93
N TYR A 136 -0.80 -14.44 -0.92
CA TYR A 136 -1.35 -15.77 -1.00
C TYR A 136 -2.53 -15.80 -1.95
N GLU A 137 -2.62 -16.87 -2.70
CA GLU A 137 -3.82 -17.28 -3.41
C GLU A 137 -4.64 -18.15 -2.46
N TYR A 138 -5.92 -17.84 -2.33
CA TYR A 138 -6.89 -18.56 -1.52
C TYR A 138 -7.98 -19.11 -2.44
N ASP A 139 -8.27 -20.41 -2.31
CA ASP A 139 -9.44 -21.03 -2.93
C ASP A 139 -10.55 -21.19 -1.89
N PHE A 140 -11.76 -20.79 -2.28
CA PHE A 140 -12.99 -20.92 -1.50
C PHE A 140 -14.02 -21.71 -2.31
N ASP A 141 -13.71 -22.98 -2.61
CA ASP A 141 -14.59 -23.90 -3.34
C ASP A 141 -14.93 -23.38 -4.76
N GLY A 142 -13.89 -23.13 -5.55
CA GLY A 142 -14.02 -22.64 -6.92
C GLY A 142 -13.98 -21.11 -7.05
N THR A 143 -13.98 -20.38 -5.95
CA THR A 143 -13.72 -18.93 -5.93
C THR A 143 -12.26 -18.67 -5.56
N GLY A 144 -11.44 -18.26 -6.53
CA GLY A 144 -10.02 -17.94 -6.33
C GLY A 144 -9.81 -16.45 -6.04
N LEU A 145 -9.22 -16.13 -4.89
CA LEU A 145 -8.91 -14.74 -4.50
C LEU A 145 -7.45 -14.59 -4.07
N PHE A 146 -6.85 -13.46 -4.44
CA PHE A 146 -5.54 -13.08 -3.94
C PHE A 146 -5.69 -12.24 -2.68
N ILE A 147 -5.11 -12.70 -1.57
CA ILE A 147 -5.06 -11.94 -0.32
C ILE A 147 -3.61 -11.60 0.00
N MET A 148 -3.30 -10.31 0.00
CA MET A 148 -1.92 -9.84 0.16
C MET A 148 -1.79 -8.56 0.98
N ALA A 149 -0.67 -8.41 1.67
CA ALA A 149 -0.30 -7.13 2.26
C ALA A 149 -0.05 -6.11 1.15
N ALA A 150 -0.58 -4.91 1.30
CA ALA A 150 -0.51 -3.90 0.25
C ALA A 150 0.94 -3.43 -0.07
N ASP A 151 1.87 -3.58 0.87
CA ASP A 151 3.29 -3.32 0.62
C ASP A 151 4.00 -4.41 -0.21
N VAL A 152 3.44 -5.63 -0.26
CA VAL A 152 3.86 -6.70 -1.17
C VAL A 152 3.33 -6.40 -2.56
N ALA A 153 2.04 -6.05 -2.68
CA ALA A 153 1.44 -5.63 -3.94
C ALA A 153 2.30 -4.54 -4.62
N HIS A 154 2.64 -3.49 -3.88
CA HIS A 154 3.48 -2.40 -4.40
C HIS A 154 4.89 -2.85 -4.78
N ARG A 155 5.50 -3.80 -4.07
CA ARG A 155 6.83 -4.35 -4.44
C ARG A 155 6.80 -5.09 -5.77
N HIS A 156 5.68 -5.70 -6.12
CA HIS A 156 5.51 -6.44 -7.36
C HIS A 156 4.88 -5.61 -8.48
N GLY A 157 4.94 -4.28 -8.40
CA GLY A 157 4.55 -3.38 -9.49
C GLY A 157 3.09 -2.95 -9.48
N LEU A 158 2.32 -3.29 -8.44
CA LEU A 158 0.98 -2.71 -8.25
C LEU A 158 1.15 -1.20 -8.02
N ASP A 159 0.40 -0.38 -8.77
CA ASP A 159 0.60 1.06 -8.75
C ASP A 159 0.27 1.60 -7.34
N PRO A 160 1.19 2.33 -6.70
CA PRO A 160 1.03 2.80 -5.34
C PRO A 160 0.00 3.90 -5.13
N VAL A 161 -0.56 4.43 -6.20
CA VAL A 161 -1.76 5.28 -6.16
C VAL A 161 -2.96 4.60 -6.81
N GLN A 162 -2.83 3.32 -7.21
CA GLN A 162 -3.90 2.55 -7.83
C GLN A 162 -5.08 2.53 -6.88
N GLN A 163 -6.11 3.26 -7.28
CA GLN A 163 -7.42 3.15 -6.70
C GLN A 163 -8.03 1.85 -7.24
N PRO A 164 -8.93 1.21 -6.48
CA PRO A 164 -9.70 0.14 -7.07
C PRO A 164 -10.38 0.67 -8.32
N LEU A 165 -10.46 -0.17 -9.36
CA LEU A 165 -11.06 0.20 -10.64
C LEU A 165 -12.51 0.66 -10.48
N PHE A 166 -13.15 0.27 -9.38
CA PHE A 166 -14.51 0.62 -8.99
C PHE A 166 -14.56 1.14 -7.54
N PRO A 167 -15.59 1.90 -7.16
CA PRO A 167 -15.86 2.21 -5.75
C PRO A 167 -15.94 0.92 -4.92
N TYR A 168 -15.49 0.95 -3.66
CA TYR A 168 -15.65 -0.21 -2.78
C TYR A 168 -17.14 -0.53 -2.62
N PRO A 169 -17.54 -1.80 -2.76
CA PRO A 169 -18.92 -2.20 -2.48
C PRO A 169 -19.21 -2.00 -0.98
N ASN A 170 -20.36 -1.44 -0.66
CA ASN A 170 -20.82 -1.30 0.73
C ASN A 170 -21.36 -2.63 1.26
N ASP A 171 -21.79 -3.52 0.36
CA ASP A 171 -22.31 -4.84 0.65
C ASP A 171 -21.52 -5.92 -0.14
N PRO A 172 -21.15 -7.06 0.48
CA PRO A 172 -20.43 -8.14 -0.22
C PRO A 172 -21.16 -8.71 -1.45
N TYR A 173 -22.48 -8.49 -1.57
CA TYR A 173 -23.32 -8.91 -2.69
C TYR A 173 -23.69 -7.77 -3.64
N GLU A 174 -23.09 -6.58 -3.46
CA GLU A 174 -23.35 -5.44 -4.32
C GLU A 174 -22.73 -5.64 -5.71
N GLU A 175 -23.57 -5.90 -6.71
CA GLU A 175 -23.18 -5.80 -8.11
C GLU A 175 -23.07 -4.31 -8.46
N VAL A 176 -21.84 -3.85 -8.71
CA VAL A 176 -21.59 -2.51 -9.23
C VAL A 176 -21.65 -2.58 -10.75
N ASP A 177 -22.54 -1.80 -11.37
CA ASP A 177 -22.60 -1.67 -12.83
C ASP A 177 -21.21 -1.28 -13.35
N ARG A 178 -20.59 -2.21 -14.07
CA ARG A 178 -19.30 -1.98 -14.72
C ARG A 178 -19.59 -1.23 -16.01
N PRO A 179 -18.87 -0.13 -16.33
CA PRO A 179 -18.87 0.38 -17.67
C PRO A 179 -18.40 -0.77 -18.57
N VAL A 180 -19.31 -1.26 -19.42
CA VAL A 180 -18.99 -2.27 -20.42
C VAL A 180 -17.78 -1.73 -21.16
N THR A 181 -16.69 -2.48 -21.12
CA THR A 181 -15.44 -2.12 -21.78
C THR A 181 -15.78 -1.59 -23.17
N LEU A 182 -15.45 -0.32 -23.44
CA LEU A 182 -15.41 0.19 -24.80
C LEU A 182 -14.52 -0.78 -25.55
N THR A 183 -15.14 -1.59 -26.41
CA THR A 183 -14.45 -2.34 -27.42
C THR A 183 -13.48 -1.36 -28.07
N MET A 184 -12.19 -1.67 -28.04
CA MET A 184 -11.22 -1.05 -28.93
C MET A 184 -11.59 -1.51 -30.35
N GLU A 185 -12.65 -0.95 -30.90
CA GLU A 185 -12.87 -0.90 -32.34
C GLU A 185 -12.16 0.36 -32.84
N ASN A 186 -11.01 0.13 -33.47
CA ASN A 186 -10.43 0.89 -34.57
C ASN A 186 -10.45 2.43 -34.50
N ALA A 187 -9.27 3.02 -34.23
CA ALA A 187 -8.76 4.19 -34.95
C ALA A 187 -7.23 4.28 -34.82
#